data_AF-A0A919SVX3-F1
#
_entry.id   AF-A0A919SVX3-F1
#
_cell.length_a   1.000
_cell.length_b   1.000
_cell.length_c   1.000
_cell.angle_alpha   90.00
_cell.angle_beta   90.00
_cell.angle_gamma   90.00
#
_symmetry.space_group_name_H-M   'P 1'
#
loop_
_entity.id
_entity.type
_entity.pdbx_description
1 polymer ?
#
loop_
_entity_poly.entity_id
_entity_poly.type
_entity_poly.pdbx_seq_one_letter_code
_entity_poly.pdbx_strand_id
1 'polypeptide(L)'
;MGMTELLQLRGVVEATPDEVAAVLLDARPGGRSPIAATGTARPAKGDEFTVTRDGSTLTVVVDRAARSISQQGEWWYRGVTSVELDERGALVVHRILNIATGNRWAVRFVSRGPINSAPTSFAKLLGGLGEQLDCAAYPLD
;
A
#
# COMPACT_ATOMS: atom_id res chain seq x y z
N MET A 1 -16.95 8.19 -12.61
CA MET A 1 -16.90 8.66 -11.20
C MET A 1 -15.45 8.93 -10.85
N GLY A 2 -15.10 10.16 -10.51
CA GLY A 2 -13.71 10.63 -10.52
C GLY A 2 -12.92 10.22 -9.28
N MET A 3 -12.11 9.18 -9.41
CA MET A 3 -10.97 8.96 -8.51
C MET A 3 -9.94 10.06 -8.77
N THR A 4 -9.46 10.70 -7.72
CA THR A 4 -8.43 11.75 -7.83
C THR A 4 -7.19 11.31 -7.09
N GLU A 5 -6.05 11.28 -7.77
CA GLU A 5 -4.76 11.03 -7.12
C GLU A 5 -4.39 12.24 -6.25
N LEU A 6 -4.04 11.97 -5.00
CA LEU A 6 -3.62 12.98 -4.02
C LEU A 6 -2.12 12.98 -3.82
N LEU A 7 -1.48 11.82 -3.96
CA LEU A 7 -0.06 11.63 -3.77
C LEU A 7 0.39 10.38 -4.54
N GLN A 8 1.57 10.45 -5.13
CA GLN A 8 2.32 9.30 -5.63
C GLN A 8 3.72 9.33 -5.04
N LEU A 9 4.18 8.19 -4.54
CA LEU A 9 5.53 7.94 -4.07
C LEU A 9 6.12 6.76 -4.85
N ARG A 10 7.42 6.79 -5.08
CA ARG A 10 8.13 5.78 -5.88
C ARG A 10 9.40 5.38 -5.15
N GLY A 11 9.78 4.12 -5.29
CA GLY A 11 11.00 3.58 -4.70
C GLY A 11 11.49 2.38 -5.47
N VAL A 12 12.79 2.14 -5.42
CA VAL A 12 13.42 0.97 -6.03
C VAL A 12 13.70 -0.06 -4.95
N VAL A 13 13.50 -1.32 -5.31
CA VAL A 13 14.01 -2.48 -4.57
C VAL A 13 14.87 -3.29 -5.54
N GLU A 14 16.11 -3.56 -5.17
CA GLU A 14 17.11 -4.26 -6.02
C GLU A 14 16.90 -5.78 -6.03
N ALA A 15 15.66 -6.21 -6.24
CA ALA A 15 15.22 -7.58 -6.40
C ALA A 15 14.21 -7.67 -7.55
N THR A 16 13.92 -8.88 -8.02
CA THR A 16 12.97 -9.02 -9.14
C THR A 16 11.55 -8.62 -8.73
N PRO A 17 10.72 -8.11 -9.65
CA PRO A 17 9.33 -7.76 -9.33
C PRO A 17 8.51 -8.92 -8.77
N ASP A 18 8.84 -10.16 -9.12
CA ASP A 18 8.15 -11.34 -8.60
C ASP A 18 8.54 -11.64 -7.14
N GLU A 19 9.82 -11.49 -6.77
CA GLU A 19 10.28 -11.61 -5.37
C GLU A 19 9.67 -10.51 -4.50
N VAL A 20 9.68 -9.27 -4.98
CA VAL A 20 9.09 -8.14 -4.28
C VAL A 20 7.58 -8.30 -4.14
N ALA A 21 6.89 -8.73 -5.20
CA ALA A 21 5.46 -9.01 -5.13
C ALA A 21 5.15 -10.17 -4.18
N ALA A 22 5.97 -11.23 -4.13
CA ALA A 22 5.76 -12.34 -3.21
C ALA A 22 5.76 -11.88 -1.74
N VAL A 23 6.66 -10.98 -1.36
CA VAL A 23 6.70 -10.40 -0.01
C VAL A 23 5.59 -9.39 0.20
N LEU A 24 5.40 -8.44 -0.73
CA LEU A 24 4.42 -7.36 -0.59
C LEU A 24 2.99 -7.90 -0.47
N LEU A 25 2.64 -8.90 -1.28
CA LEU A 25 1.28 -9.44 -1.38
C LEU A 25 0.95 -10.45 -0.28
N ASP A 26 1.94 -10.89 0.50
CA ASP A 26 1.74 -11.66 1.73
C ASP A 26 1.36 -10.73 2.90
N ALA A 27 0.28 -9.97 2.70
CA ALA A 27 -0.17 -8.91 3.61
C ALA A 27 -1.24 -9.37 4.63
N ARG A 28 -1.53 -10.67 4.67
CA ARG A 28 -2.42 -11.25 5.68
C ARG A 28 -1.80 -11.06 7.07
N PRO A 29 -2.59 -11.03 8.16
CA PRO A 29 -2.02 -10.94 9.51
C PRO A 29 -1.03 -12.07 9.76
N GLY A 30 0.20 -11.72 10.17
CA GLY A 30 1.30 -12.65 10.35
C GLY A 30 2.08 -13.00 9.07
N GLY A 31 1.72 -12.43 7.92
CA GLY A 31 2.46 -12.54 6.67
C GLY A 31 3.73 -11.69 6.64
N ARG A 32 4.54 -11.88 5.61
CA ARG A 32 5.87 -11.26 5.45
C ARG A 32 5.84 -9.79 5.03
N SER A 33 4.70 -9.29 4.55
CA SER A 33 4.62 -7.92 4.04
C SER A 33 4.89 -6.89 5.14
N PRO A 34 5.71 -5.85 4.91
CA PRO A 34 5.89 -4.75 5.87
C PRO A 34 4.61 -3.94 6.14
N ILE A 35 3.64 -4.04 5.23
CA ILE A 35 2.30 -3.48 5.38
C ILE A 35 1.27 -4.53 5.79
N ALA A 36 1.71 -5.72 6.19
CA ALA A 36 0.85 -6.75 6.70
C ALA A 36 -0.03 -6.17 7.79
N ALA A 37 -1.30 -6.49 7.69
CA ALA A 37 -2.29 -5.87 8.52
C ALA A 37 -2.09 -6.31 9.98
N THR A 38 -1.80 -5.36 10.86
CA THR A 38 -1.78 -5.58 12.30
C THR A 38 -3.23 -5.61 12.80
N GLY A 39 -3.73 -6.78 13.19
CA GLY A 39 -5.09 -6.92 13.72
C GLY A 39 -5.75 -8.25 13.38
N THR A 40 -7.04 -8.36 13.70
CA THR A 40 -7.87 -9.50 13.31
C THR A 40 -8.34 -9.32 11.87
N ALA A 41 -7.89 -10.20 10.96
CA ALA A 41 -8.48 -10.27 9.63
C ALA A 41 -9.73 -11.13 9.66
N ARG A 42 -10.80 -10.62 9.06
CA ARG A 42 -11.93 -11.45 8.64
C ARG A 42 -11.82 -11.68 7.14
N PRO A 43 -11.71 -12.94 6.68
CA PRO A 43 -11.73 -13.22 5.26
C PRO A 43 -13.09 -12.80 4.69
N ALA A 44 -13.09 -12.06 3.58
CA ALA A 44 -14.31 -11.74 2.85
C ALA A 44 -14.49 -12.73 1.69
N LYS A 45 -13.53 -12.75 0.75
CA LYS A 45 -13.49 -13.70 -0.37
C LYS A 45 -12.11 -13.72 -1.03
N GLY A 46 -11.46 -14.88 -1.11
CA GLY A 46 -10.18 -15.05 -1.80
C GLY A 46 -9.08 -14.12 -1.27
N ASP A 47 -8.72 -13.13 -2.07
CA ASP A 47 -7.66 -12.14 -1.80
C ASP A 47 -8.16 -10.81 -1.21
N GLU A 48 -9.45 -10.77 -0.86
CA GLU A 48 -10.06 -9.68 -0.12
C GLU A 48 -10.28 -10.06 1.34
N PHE A 49 -9.84 -9.19 2.24
CA PHE A 49 -10.03 -9.34 3.68
C PHE A 49 -10.18 -7.99 4.37
N THR A 50 -10.89 -8.00 5.49
CA THR A 50 -11.15 -6.81 6.28
C THR A 50 -10.31 -6.85 7.54
N VAL A 51 -9.68 -5.72 7.89
CA VAL A 51 -8.77 -5.58 9.03
C VAL A 51 -9.26 -4.46 9.93
N THR A 52 -9.30 -4.71 11.23
CA THR A 52 -9.51 -3.65 12.22
C THR A 52 -8.16 -3.19 12.77
N ARG A 53 -7.82 -1.92 12.55
CA ARG A 53 -6.62 -1.27 13.07
C ARG A 53 -7.02 0.00 13.83
N ASP A 54 -6.62 0.10 15.10
CA ASP A 54 -6.87 1.28 15.94
C ASP A 54 -8.35 1.73 15.95
N GLY A 55 -9.27 0.74 15.96
CA GLY A 55 -10.72 0.98 15.93
C GLY A 55 -11.32 1.29 14.55
N SER A 56 -10.49 1.44 13.51
CA SER A 56 -10.91 1.70 12.13
C SER A 56 -10.89 0.41 11.31
N THR A 57 -11.90 0.23 10.45
CA THR A 57 -12.03 -0.95 9.59
C THR A 57 -11.51 -0.62 8.19
N LEU A 58 -10.55 -1.39 7.70
CA LEU A 58 -9.99 -1.26 6.36
C LEU A 58 -10.27 -2.52 5.55
N THR A 59 -10.66 -2.33 4.30
CA THR A 59 -10.74 -3.41 3.30
C THR A 59 -9.41 -3.49 2.57
N VAL A 60 -8.79 -4.67 2.58
CA VAL A 60 -7.57 -4.95 1.85
C VAL A 60 -7.90 -5.89 0.70
N VAL A 61 -7.47 -5.52 -0.50
CA VAL A 61 -7.61 -6.33 -1.71
C VAL A 61 -6.22 -6.56 -2.29
N VAL A 62 -5.85 -7.82 -2.43
CA VAL A 62 -4.62 -8.25 -3.08
C VAL A 62 -4.94 -8.66 -4.52
N ASP A 63 -4.29 -8.03 -5.50
CA ASP A 63 -4.35 -8.39 -6.91
C ASP A 63 -2.99 -8.93 -7.34
N ARG A 64 -2.88 -10.26 -7.40
CA ARG A 64 -1.65 -10.94 -7.80
C ARG A 64 -1.32 -10.77 -9.28
N ALA A 65 -2.32 -10.65 -10.14
CA ALA A 65 -2.11 -10.48 -11.58
C ALA A 65 -1.51 -9.09 -11.87
N ALA A 66 -1.99 -8.07 -11.17
CA ALA A 66 -1.47 -6.70 -11.26
C ALA A 66 -0.29 -6.42 -10.32
N ARG A 67 0.21 -7.42 -9.59
CA ARG A 67 1.24 -7.28 -8.53
C ARG A 67 0.98 -6.09 -7.61
N SER A 68 -0.26 -5.95 -7.17
CA SER A 68 -0.69 -4.78 -6.41
C SER A 68 -1.55 -5.14 -5.21
N ILE A 69 -1.50 -4.28 -4.21
CA ILE A 69 -2.34 -4.36 -3.02
C ILE A 69 -3.00 -3.01 -2.81
N SER A 70 -4.30 -3.03 -2.57
CA SER A 70 -5.06 -1.84 -2.24
C SER A 70 -5.66 -1.93 -0.84
N GLN A 71 -5.52 -0.84 -0.09
CA GLN A 71 -6.09 -0.66 1.23
C GLN A 71 -7.10 0.48 1.14
N GLN A 72 -8.37 0.16 1.27
CA GLN A 72 -9.44 1.12 1.31
C GLN A 72 -9.91 1.29 2.75
N GLY A 73 -9.96 2.52 3.21
CA GLY A 73 -10.43 2.88 4.54
C GLY A 73 -11.25 4.16 4.48
N GLU A 74 -12.16 4.32 5.43
CA GLU A 74 -13.04 5.48 5.50
C GLU A 74 -13.84 5.70 4.21
N TRP A 75 -14.51 6.85 4.09
CA TRP A 75 -15.33 7.18 2.91
C TRP A 75 -14.52 7.76 1.74
N TRP A 76 -13.23 8.05 1.93
CA TRP A 76 -12.44 8.81 0.96
C TRP A 76 -11.10 8.18 0.58
N TYR A 77 -10.52 7.32 1.42
CA TYR A 77 -9.12 6.90 1.30
C TYR A 77 -8.99 5.57 0.58
N ARG A 78 -8.13 5.52 -0.44
CA ARG A 78 -7.62 4.28 -1.00
C ARG A 78 -6.12 4.41 -1.26
N GLY A 79 -5.31 3.67 -0.51
CA GLY A 79 -3.90 3.48 -0.79
C GLY A 79 -3.71 2.30 -1.74
N VAL A 80 -2.92 2.46 -2.80
CA VAL A 80 -2.57 1.37 -3.73
C VAL A 80 -1.05 1.29 -3.78
N THR A 81 -0.49 0.12 -3.49
CA THR A 81 0.93 -0.16 -3.69
C THR A 81 1.06 -1.20 -4.79
N SER A 82 1.75 -0.88 -5.88
CA SER A 82 2.02 -1.76 -7.01
C SER A 82 3.51 -1.99 -7.18
N VAL A 83 3.85 -3.13 -7.78
CA VAL A 83 5.22 -3.48 -8.17
C VAL A 83 5.29 -3.55 -9.69
N GLU A 84 6.15 -2.71 -10.25
CA GLU A 84 6.41 -2.58 -11.68
C GLU A 84 7.84 -3.03 -12.01
N LEU A 85 8.11 -3.28 -13.30
CA LEU A 85 9.44 -3.58 -13.79
C LEU A 85 10.32 -2.32 -13.77
N ASP A 86 11.57 -2.47 -13.32
CA ASP A 86 12.59 -1.44 -13.36
C ASP A 86 13.93 -2.04 -13.78
N GLU A 87 14.79 -1.28 -14.45
CA GLU A 87 16.12 -1.76 -14.86
C GLU A 87 17.00 -2.15 -13.66
N ARG A 88 16.72 -1.59 -12.48
CA ARG A 88 17.45 -1.85 -11.23
C ARG A 88 16.86 -3.00 -10.41
N GLY A 89 15.75 -3.59 -10.85
CA GLY A 89 15.02 -4.64 -10.13
C GLY A 89 13.52 -4.42 -10.21
N ALA A 90 12.95 -3.82 -9.15
CA ALA A 90 11.53 -3.55 -9.06
C ALA A 90 11.24 -2.10 -8.66
N LEU A 91 10.29 -1.48 -9.35
CA LEU A 91 9.76 -0.17 -8.99
C LEU A 91 8.51 -0.38 -8.12
N VAL A 92 8.59 0.00 -6.86
CA VAL A 92 7.43 0.05 -5.96
C VAL A 92 6.80 1.42 -6.06
N VAL A 93 5.53 1.47 -6.45
CA VAL A 93 4.75 2.70 -6.57
C VAL A 93 3.64 2.69 -5.53
N HIS A 94 3.57 3.72 -4.69
CA HIS A 94 2.49 3.91 -3.75
C HIS A 94 1.66 5.14 -4.13
N ARG A 95 0.36 4.96 -4.33
CA ARG A 95 -0.60 6.03 -4.66
C ARG A 95 -1.64 6.16 -3.57
N ILE A 96 -1.93 7.39 -3.18
CA ILE A 96 -3.09 7.72 -2.33
C ILE A 96 -4.15 8.35 -3.23
N LEU A 97 -5.31 7.70 -3.28
CA LEU A 97 -6.45 8.09 -4.09
C LEU A 97 -7.59 8.61 -3.21
N ASN A 98 -8.23 9.68 -3.65
CA ASN A 98 -9.53 10.13 -3.16
C ASN A 98 -10.64 9.41 -3.92
N ILE A 99 -11.38 8.55 -3.21
CA ILE A 99 -12.54 7.80 -3.72
C ILE A 99 -13.89 8.34 -3.22
N ALA A 100 -13.90 9.49 -2.55
CA ALA A 100 -15.12 10.03 -1.96
C ALA A 100 -16.19 10.36 -3.01
N THR A 101 -17.37 9.75 -2.86
CA THR A 101 -18.55 10.00 -3.70
C THR A 101 -19.33 11.24 -3.24
N GLY A 102 -19.21 11.62 -1.96
CA GLY A 102 -19.81 12.81 -1.36
C GLY A 102 -18.85 13.50 -0.39
N ASN A 103 -19.15 14.75 0.01
CA ASN A 103 -18.33 15.54 0.95
C ASN A 103 -16.84 15.67 0.56
N ARG A 104 -16.53 15.68 -0.75
CA ARG A 104 -15.15 15.76 -1.26
C ARG A 104 -14.36 16.96 -0.74
N TRP A 105 -15.05 18.07 -0.45
CA TRP A 105 -14.44 19.27 0.13
C TRP A 105 -13.83 19.00 1.51
N ALA A 106 -14.36 18.06 2.28
CA ALA A 106 -13.85 17.70 3.60
C ALA A 106 -12.53 16.92 3.52
N VAL A 107 -12.30 16.21 2.41
CA VAL A 107 -11.09 15.41 2.18
C VAL A 107 -9.83 16.25 2.32
N ARG A 108 -9.83 17.50 1.82
CA ARG A 108 -8.68 18.41 1.92
C ARG A 108 -8.21 18.68 3.35
N PHE A 109 -9.09 18.48 4.34
CA PHE A 109 -8.76 18.68 5.75
C PHE A 109 -8.25 17.37 6.36
N VAL A 110 -8.98 16.28 6.14
CA VAL A 110 -8.65 14.97 6.74
C VAL A 110 -7.46 14.28 6.06
N SER A 111 -7.16 14.59 4.79
CA SER A 111 -6.06 13.97 4.05
C SER A 111 -4.68 14.54 4.40
N ARG A 112 -4.60 15.71 5.04
CA ARG A 112 -3.32 16.40 5.33
C ARG A 112 -2.38 15.55 6.17
N GLY A 113 -2.91 14.94 7.25
CA GLY A 113 -2.12 14.07 8.12
C GLY A 113 -1.57 12.85 7.38
N PRO A 114 -2.45 12.02 6.77
CA PRO A 114 -2.02 10.86 5.99
C PRO A 114 -1.01 11.20 4.89
N ILE A 115 -1.26 12.24 4.09
CA ILE A 115 -0.36 12.68 3.01
C ILE A 115 1.02 13.08 3.57
N ASN A 116 1.06 13.85 4.67
CA ASN A 116 2.33 14.29 5.26
C ASN A 116 3.13 13.12 5.87
N SER A 117 2.44 12.12 6.43
CA SER A 117 3.10 10.92 6.99
C SER A 117 3.51 9.89 5.94
N ALA A 118 2.95 9.96 4.73
CA ALA A 118 3.10 8.94 3.71
C ALA A 118 4.55 8.70 3.29
N PRO A 119 5.42 9.72 3.07
CA PRO A 119 6.83 9.48 2.73
C PRO A 119 7.57 8.65 3.78
N THR A 120 7.36 8.93 5.08
CA THR A 120 7.99 8.17 6.16
C THR A 120 7.46 6.74 6.22
N SER A 121 6.14 6.55 6.10
CA SER A 121 5.55 5.20 6.06
C SER A 121 6.01 4.40 4.84
N PHE A 122 6.16 5.06 3.70
CA PHE A 122 6.64 4.44 2.46
C PHE A 122 8.12 4.07 2.55
N ALA A 123 8.97 4.92 3.11
CA ALA A 123 10.37 4.58 3.37
C ALA A 123 10.50 3.37 4.31
N LYS A 124 9.64 3.26 5.33
CA LYS A 124 9.59 2.07 6.20
C LYS A 124 9.14 0.81 5.46
N LEU A 125 8.17 0.94 4.56
CA LEU A 125 7.75 -0.17 3.68
C LEU A 125 8.93 -0.67 2.85
N LEU A 126 9.65 0.24 2.19
CA LEU A 126 10.82 -0.12 1.38
C LEU A 126 11.92 -0.76 2.23
N GLY A 127 12.24 -0.17 3.39
CA GLY A 127 13.22 -0.74 4.33
C GLY A 127 12.86 -2.17 4.75
N GLY A 128 11.59 -2.42 5.09
CA GLY A 128 11.12 -3.76 5.42
C GLY A 128 11.18 -4.75 4.25
N LEU A 129 10.97 -4.29 3.01
CA LEU A 129 11.16 -5.13 1.82
C LEU A 129 12.64 -5.47 1.62
N GLY A 130 13.53 -4.48 1.76
CA GLY A 130 14.98 -4.67 1.67
C GLY A 130 15.49 -5.66 2.73
N GLU A 131 15.04 -5.54 3.97
CA GLU A 131 15.37 -6.46 5.06
C GLU A 131 14.89 -7.90 4.78
N GLN A 132 13.67 -8.06 4.27
CA GLN A 132 13.10 -9.39 3.98
C GLN A 132 13.75 -10.10 2.79
N LEU A 133 14.32 -9.33 1.87
CA LEU A 133 14.93 -9.81 0.63
C LEU A 133 16.47 -9.73 0.66
N ASP A 134 17.06 -9.24 1.75
CA ASP A 134 18.49 -9.00 1.90
C ASP A 134 19.09 -8.18 0.74
N CYS A 135 18.41 -7.08 0.38
CA CYS A 135 18.79 -6.23 -0.75
C CYS A 135 18.59 -4.74 -0.46
N ALA A 136 19.15 -3.89 -1.32
CA ALA A 136 18.96 -2.45 -1.21
C ALA A 136 17.53 -2.06 -1.62
N ALA A 137 16.92 -1.18 -0.81
CA ALA A 137 15.61 -0.60 -1.08
C ALA A 137 15.59 0.86 -0.65
N TYR A 138 15.18 1.77 -1.55
CA TYR A 138 15.27 3.20 -1.31
C TYR A 138 14.20 4.01 -2.06
N PRO A 139 13.68 5.09 -1.45
CA PRO A 139 12.75 5.98 -2.13
C PRO A 139 13.45 6.71 -3.28
N LEU A 140 12.68 7.06 -4.30
CA LEU A 140 13.05 7.99 -5.36
C LEU A 140 12.43 9.36 -5.03
N ASP A 141 13.18 10.42 -5.29
CA ASP A 141 12.73 11.81 -5.13
C ASP A 141 11.63 12.19 -6.13
#